data_AF-A0A022QRX7-F1
#
_entry.id   AF-A0A022QRX7-F1
#
_cell.length_a   1.000
_cell.length_b   1.000
_cell.length_c   1.000
_cell.angle_alpha   90.00
_cell.angle_beta   90.00
_cell.angle_gamma   90.00
#
_symmetry.space_group_name_H-M   'P 1'
#
loop_
_entity.id
_entity.type
_entity.pdbx_description
1 polymer ?
#
loop_
_entity_poly.entity_id
_entity_poly.type
_entity_poly.pdbx_seq_one_letter_code
_entity_poly.pdbx_strand_id
1 'polypeptide(L)' 'MVLKIFRWAEGRKGFKHSEFVFCSVLDVLVRNGFMRSAYWVVERVIDVNMYDFANILIDG' A
#
# COMPACT_ATOMS: atom_id res chain seq x y z
N MET A 1 9.16 8.11 -5.87
CA MET A 1 9.55 8.67 -4.55
C MET A 1 8.67 8.11 -3.42
N VAL A 2 7.34 8.15 -3.57
CA VAL A 2 6.37 7.64 -2.60
C VAL A 2 6.67 6.21 -2.10
N LEU A 3 6.93 5.26 -3.00
CA LEU A 3 7.22 3.87 -2.60
C LEU A 3 8.49 3.74 -1.74
N LYS A 4 9.54 4.52 -2.04
CA LYS A 4 10.80 4.47 -1.29
C LYS A 4 10.60 4.97 0.15
N ILE A 5 9.81 6.04 0.31
CA ILE A 5 9.48 6.61 1.62
C ILE A 5 8.60 5.63 2.41
N PHE A 6 7.62 5.03 1.74
CA PHE A 6 6.75 4.02 2.35
C PHE A 6 7.54 2.82 2.88
N ARG A 7 8.41 2.22 2.04
CA ARG A 7 9.29 1.11 2.44
C ARG A 7 10.23 1.46 3.59
N TRP A 8 10.75 2.69 3.60
CA TRP A 8 11.58 3.18 4.68
C TRP A 8 10.78 3.32 5.99
N ALA A 9 9.54 3.78 5.91
CA ALA A 9 8.66 3.90 7.06
C ALA A 9 8.27 2.53 7.63
N GLU A 10 7.95 1.56 6.77
CA GLU A 10 7.69 0.15 7.15
C GLU A 10 8.87 -0.49 7.88
N GLY A 11 10.11 -0.14 7.50
CA GLY A 11 11.31 -0.66 8.16
C GLY A 11 11.54 -0.14 9.59
N ARG A 12 10.75 0.84 10.06
CA ARG A 12 10.85 1.34 11.43
C ARG A 12 10.13 0.43 12.41
N LYS A 13 10.80 0.08 13.51
CA LYS A 13 10.21 -0.69 14.62
C LYS A 13 8.98 0.05 15.17
N GLY A 14 7.82 -0.62 15.16
CA GLY A 14 6.56 -0.05 15.63
C GLY A 14 5.77 0.73 14.57
N PHE A 15 6.14 0.63 13.30
CA PHE A 15 5.29 1.15 12.21
C PHE A 15 3.91 0.48 12.26
N LYS A 16 2.87 1.31 12.33
CA LYS A 16 1.48 0.84 12.25
C LYS A 16 0.99 0.95 10.83
N HIS A 17 0.66 -0.18 10.25
CA HIS A 17 -0.03 -0.24 8.97
C HIS A 17 -1.40 0.46 9.11
N SER A 18 -1.70 1.35 8.16
CA SER A 18 -2.97 2.06 8.09
C SER A 18 -3.49 1.96 6.67
N GLU A 19 -4.74 1.55 6.52
CA GLU A 19 -5.43 1.41 5.23
C GLU A 19 -5.41 2.71 4.44
N PHE A 20 -5.57 3.85 5.12
CA PHE A 20 -5.52 5.16 4.50
C PHE A 20 -4.16 5.44 3.85
N VAL A 21 -3.07 5.01 4.48
CA VAL A 21 -1.71 5.19 3.95
C VAL A 21 -1.50 4.29 2.73
N PHE A 22 -1.95 3.03 2.80
CA PHE A 22 -1.90 2.12 1.65
C PHE A 22 -2.69 2.66 0.46
N CYS A 23 -3.92 3.11 0.68
CA CYS A 23 -4.77 3.68 -0.35
C CYS A 23 -4.14 4.94 -0.97
N SER A 24 -3.62 5.84 -0.14
CA SER A 24 -2.93 7.06 -0.61
C SER A 24 -1.69 6.75 -1.45
N VAL A 25 -0.89 5.77 -1.01
CA VAL A 25 0.31 5.32 -1.75
C VAL A 25 -0.10 4.67 -3.07
N LEU A 26 -1.13 3.82 -3.07
CA LEU A 26 -1.64 3.14 -4.24
C LEU A 26 -2.19 4.13 -5.27
N ASP A 27 -3.04 5.06 -4.86
CA ASP A 27 -3.64 6.09 -5.72
C ASP A 27 -2.56 6.95 -6.40
N VAL A 28 -1.54 7.38 -5.64
CA VAL A 28 -0.40 8.14 -6.22
C VAL A 28 0.37 7.29 -7.23
N LEU A 29 0.60 6.00 -6.98
CA LEU A 29 1.33 5.13 -7.90
C LEU A 29 0.54 4.87 -9.18
N VAL A 30 -0.77 4.62 -9.07
CA VAL A 30 -1.67 4.39 -10.21
C VAL A 30 -1.79 5.63 -11.07
N ARG A 31 -2.04 6.81 -10.48
CA ARG A 31 -2.16 8.09 -11.22
C ARG A 31 -0.89 8.45 -11.99
N ASN A 32 0.27 8.01 -11.51
CA ASN A 32 1.56 8.24 -12.17
C ASN A 32 1.99 7.08 -13.08
N GLY A 33 1.15 6.08 -13.32
CA GLY A 33 1.44 4.95 -14.21
C GLY A 33 2.45 3.93 -13.68
N PHE A 34 2.81 3.99 -12.39
CA PHE A 34 3.75 3.07 -11.75
C PHE A 34 3.06 1.76 -11.34
N MET A 35 2.42 1.07 -12.29
CA MET A 35 1.60 -0.12 -12.04
C MET A 35 2.37 -1.26 -11.35
N ARG A 36 3.65 -1.49 -11.72
CA ARG A 36 4.48 -2.51 -11.05
C ARG A 36 4.71 -2.19 -9.57
N SER A 37 4.81 -0.90 -9.24
CA SER A 37 4.94 -0.46 -7.84
C SER A 37 3.61 -0.55 -7.11
N ALA A 38 2.51 -0.21 -7.78
CA ALA A 38 1.16 -0.35 -7.23
C ALA A 38 0.84 -1.80 -6.88
N TYR A 39 1.18 -2.74 -7.76
CA TYR A 39 0.99 -4.18 -7.53
C TYR A 39 1.72 -4.67 -6.28
N TRP A 40 2.98 -4.28 -6.11
CA TRP A 40 3.76 -4.62 -4.92
C TRP A 40 3.10 -4.11 -3.62
N VAL A 41 2.47 -2.93 -3.66
CA VAL A 41 1.76 -2.35 -2.50
C VAL A 41 0.51 -3.18 -2.17
N VAL A 42 -0.21 -3.68 -3.18
CA VAL A 42 -1.36 -4.58 -2.99
C VAL A 42 -0.92 -5.93 -2.41
N GLU A 43 0.16 -6.53 -2.91
CA GLU A 43 0.72 -7.74 -2.31
C GLU A 43 1.12 -7.53 -0.85
N ARG A 44 1.66 -6.34 -0.52
CA ARG A 44 2.00 -6.01 0.87
C ARG A 44 0.79 -5.95 1.79
N VAL A 45 -0.35 -5.41 1.34
CA VAL A 45 -1.60 -5.39 2.14
C VAL A 45 -2.00 -6.81 2.56
N ILE A 46 -1.90 -7.76 1.63
CA ILE A 46 -2.22 -9.17 1.88
C ILE A 46 -1.25 -9.76 2.91
N ASP A 47 0.06 -9.51 2.73
CA ASP A 47 1.11 -9.97 3.66
C ASP A 47 0.94 -9.44 5.09
N VAL A 48 0.45 -8.21 5.26
CA VAL A 48 0.22 -7.61 6.59
C VAL A 48 -1.15 -7.97 7.18
N ASN A 49 -1.85 -8.95 6.60
CA ASN A 49 -3.15 -9.46 7.06
C ASN A 49 -4.24 -8.38 7.13
N MET A 50 -4.17 -7.37 6.25
CA MET A 50 -5.19 -6.33 6.09
C MET A 50 -6.28 -6.79 5.12
N TYR A 51 -6.87 -7.95 5.41
CA TYR A 51 -7.90 -8.57 4.56
C TYR A 51 -9.17 -7.72 4.39
N ASP A 52 -9.49 -6.88 5.38
CA ASP A 52 -10.63 -5.95 5.31
C ASP A 52 -10.46 -4.95 4.15
N PHE A 53 -9.25 -4.41 3.97
CA PHE A 53 -8.91 -3.52 2.87
C PHE A 53 -8.89 -4.19 1.50
N ALA A 54 -8.47 -5.46 1.42
CA ALA A 54 -8.49 -6.22 0.16
C ALA A 54 -9.92 -6.39 -0.36
N ASN A 55 -10.89 -6.60 0.54
CA ASN A 55 -12.31 -6.64 0.17
C ASN A 55 -12.81 -5.26 -0.30
N ILE A 56 -12.45 -4.16 0.36
CA ILE A 56 -12.86 -2.81 -0.05
C ILE A 56 -12.33 -2.44 -1.46
N LEU A 57 -11.17 -2.97 -1.87
CA LEU A 57 -10.62 -2.76 -3.21
C LEU A 57 -11.30 -3.61 -4.29
N ILE A 58 -11.90 -4.75 -3.91
CA ILE A 58 -12.58 -5.69 -4.81
C ILE A 58 -14.07 -5.35 -4.96
N ASP A 59 -14.72 -4.88 -3.88
CA ASP A 59 -16.13 -4.47 -3.85
C ASP A 59 -16.40 -3.04 -4.38
N GLY A 60 -15.39 -2.43 -5.05
CA GLY A 60 -15.50 -1.10 -5.65
C GLY A 60 -16.62 -0.94 -6.67
#